data_AF-A0A7C4H3L8-F1
#
_entry.id   AF-A0A7C4H3L8-F1
#
_cell.length_a   1.000
_cell.length_b   1.000
_cell.length_c   1.000
_cell.angle_alpha   90.00
_cell.angle_beta   90.00
_cell.angle_gamma   90.00
#
_symmetry.space_group_name_H-M   'P 1'
#
loop_
_entity.id
_entity.type
_entity.pdbx_description
1 polymer ?
#
loop_
_entity_poly.entity_id
_entity_poly.type
_entity_poly.pdbx_seq_one_letter_code
_entity_poly.pdbx_strand_id
1 'polypeptide(L)'
;MARRRYPVILVAFEGIDGAGLTTHARLTEKFLESRGLRVVLTKEPTDGLIGGLIRACLRGEWRADPMTLQLLFAADRCHHVNTVILPALRAGRAVVT
;
A
#
# COMPACT_ATOMS: atom_id res chain seq x y z
N MET A 1 -16.42 -6.44 -31.02
CA MET A 1 -15.34 -5.92 -30.16
C MET A 1 -15.69 -6.22 -28.70
N ALA A 2 -14.97 -7.15 -28.06
CA ALA A 2 -15.28 -7.60 -26.70
C ALA A 2 -14.96 -6.49 -25.68
N ARG A 3 -15.93 -6.13 -24.83
CA ARG A 3 -15.73 -5.25 -23.67
C ARG A 3 -14.71 -5.89 -22.73
N ARG A 4 -13.47 -5.39 -22.73
CA ARG A 4 -12.44 -5.82 -21.78
C ARG A 4 -12.75 -5.20 -20.41
N ARG A 5 -13.66 -5.83 -19.67
CA ARG A 5 -14.04 -5.46 -18.31
C ARG A 5 -12.93 -5.99 -17.39
N TYR A 6 -11.91 -5.19 -17.14
CA TYR A 6 -10.88 -5.61 -16.18
C TYR A 6 -11.52 -5.65 -14.78
N PRO A 7 -11.32 -6.75 -14.03
CA PRO A 7 -11.71 -6.79 -12.63
C PRO A 7 -10.95 -5.71 -11.85
N VAL A 8 -11.47 -5.34 -10.69
CA VAL A 8 -10.77 -4.49 -9.72
C VAL A 8 -9.46 -5.18 -9.32
N ILE A 9 -8.31 -4.52 -9.50
CA ILE A 9 -6.97 -5.10 -9.24
C ILE A 9 -6.37 -4.46 -7.99
N LEU A 10 -6.06 -5.29 -7.00
CA LEU A 10 -5.23 -4.95 -5.84
C LEU A 10 -4.08 -5.95 -5.77
N VAL A 11 -2.85 -5.44 -5.77
CA VAL A 11 -1.61 -6.24 -5.62
C VAL A 11 -0.90 -5.74 -4.37
N ALA A 12 -0.45 -6.65 -3.51
CA ALA A 12 0.35 -6.33 -2.33
C ALA A 12 1.66 -7.12 -2.36
N PHE A 13 2.78 -6.43 -2.15
CA PHE A 13 4.11 -7.03 -2.05
C PHE A 13 4.54 -7.16 -0.60
N GLU A 14 4.82 -8.39 -0.17
CA GLU A 14 5.24 -8.72 1.19
C GLU A 14 6.60 -9.44 1.18
N GLY A 15 7.42 -9.17 2.20
CA GLY A 15 8.72 -9.80 2.34
C GLY A 15 9.63 -9.06 3.30
N ILE A 16 10.85 -9.58 3.49
CA ILE A 16 11.85 -8.97 4.35
C ILE A 16 12.53 -7.76 3.69
N ASP A 17 13.19 -6.93 4.50
CA ASP A 17 14.02 -5.83 4.03
C ASP A 17 15.09 -6.34 3.05
N GLY A 18 15.26 -5.61 1.94
CA GLY A 18 16.21 -5.97 0.90
C GLY A 18 15.71 -7.03 -0.11
N ALA A 19 14.51 -7.62 0.06
CA ALA A 19 13.93 -8.57 -0.90
C ALA A 19 13.54 -7.95 -2.27
N GLY A 20 13.73 -6.63 -2.43
CA GLY A 20 13.42 -5.93 -3.68
C GLY A 20 11.94 -5.59 -3.87
N LEU A 21 11.15 -5.53 -2.79
CA LEU A 21 9.70 -5.24 -2.84
C LEU A 21 9.40 -3.93 -3.56
N THR A 22 10.07 -2.84 -3.19
CA THR A 22 9.92 -1.52 -3.84
C THR A 22 10.22 -1.56 -5.34
N THR A 23 11.21 -2.36 -5.73
CA THR A 23 11.56 -2.54 -7.16
C THR A 23 10.43 -3.26 -7.89
N HIS A 24 9.94 -4.37 -7.34
CA HIS A 24 8.87 -5.14 -7.96
C HIS A 24 7.56 -4.36 -8.01
N ALA A 25 7.20 -3.61 -6.96
CA ALA A 25 6.02 -2.76 -6.94
C ALA A 25 6.03 -1.71 -8.07
N ARG A 26 7.18 -1.04 -8.28
CA ARG A 26 7.36 -0.09 -9.40
C ARG A 26 7.35 -0.76 -10.78
N LEU A 27 7.92 -1.97 -10.89
CA LEU A 27 7.87 -2.73 -12.14
C LEU A 27 6.44 -3.15 -12.48
N THR A 28 5.66 -3.56 -11.48
CA THR A 28 4.25 -3.91 -11.61
C THR A 28 3.39 -2.70 -11.97
N GLU A 29 3.61 -1.55 -11.34
CA GLU A 29 2.98 -0.28 -11.72
C GLU A 29 3.18 -0.01 -13.22
N LYS A 30 4.44 0.07 -13.68
CA LYS A 30 4.78 0.31 -15.09
C LYS A 30 4.18 -0.74 -16.03
N PHE A 31 4.18 -2.00 -15.62
CA PHE A 31 3.58 -3.07 -16.42
C PHE A 31 2.07 -2.86 -16.58
N LEU A 32 1.35 -2.56 -15.50
CA LEU A 32 -0.09 -2.32 -15.56
C LEU A 32 -0.44 -1.06 -16.36
N GLU A 33 0.34 0.01 -16.20
CA GLU A 33 0.21 1.23 -17.01
C GLU A 33 0.42 0.93 -18.50
N SER A 34 1.41 0.10 -18.86
CA SER A 34 1.65 -0.32 -20.26
C SER A 34 0.46 -1.12 -20.85
N ARG A 35 -0.42 -1.66 -20.01
CA ARG A 35 -1.67 -2.34 -20.42
C ARG A 35 -2.89 -1.41 -20.46
N GLY A 36 -2.68 -0.10 -20.29
CA GLY A 36 -3.73 0.92 -20.33
C GLY A 36 -4.52 1.09 -19.03
N LEU A 37 -4.00 0.60 -17.90
CA LEU A 37 -4.63 0.77 -16.59
C LEU A 37 -4.08 2.02 -15.90
N ARG A 38 -4.94 2.72 -15.15
CA ARG A 38 -4.50 3.74 -14.19
C ARG A 38 -4.10 3.04 -12.90
N VAL A 39 -2.92 3.34 -12.38
CA VAL A 39 -2.40 2.69 -11.16
C VAL A 39 -2.25 3.70 -10.04
N VAL A 40 -2.47 3.26 -8.81
CA VAL A 40 -2.08 3.95 -7.58
C VAL A 40 -1.05 3.06 -6.90
N LEU A 41 0.21 3.48 -6.96
CA LEU A 41 1.27 2.90 -6.15
C LEU A 41 1.26 3.58 -4.78
N THR A 42 1.19 2.79 -3.72
CA THR A 42 1.21 3.26 -2.33
C THR A 42 1.98 2.25 -1.48
N LYS A 43 2.18 2.51 -0.19
CA LYS A 43 2.86 1.59 0.73
C LYS A 43 2.45 1.85 2.18
N GLU A 44 2.72 0.87 3.03
CA GLU A 44 2.58 0.97 4.47
C GLU A 44 3.95 0.76 5.15
N PRO A 45 4.22 1.40 6.31
CA PRO A 45 3.37 2.37 7.00
C PRO A 45 3.23 3.70 6.22
N THR A 46 2.03 4.28 6.20
CA THR A 46 1.68 5.44 5.36
C THR A 46 2.35 6.74 5.83
N ASP A 47 2.41 7.75 4.97
CA ASP A 47 2.98 9.06 5.33
C ASP A 47 2.10 9.90 6.27
N GLY A 48 0.94 9.39 6.68
CA GLY A 48 0.02 10.03 7.62
C GLY A 48 0.46 9.97 9.09
N LEU A 49 -0.39 10.49 9.97
CA LEU A 49 -0.11 10.59 11.41
C LEU A 49 0.19 9.23 12.04
N ILE A 50 -0.61 8.20 11.75
CA ILE A 50 -0.45 6.86 12.33
C ILE A 50 0.84 6.22 11.84
N GLY A 51 1.09 6.20 10.53
CA GLY A 51 2.36 5.71 9.99
C GLY A 51 3.59 6.51 10.46
N GLY A 52 3.42 7.80 10.78
CA GLY A 52 4.44 8.61 11.45
C GLY A 52 4.82 8.06 12.83
N LEU A 53 3.84 7.70 13.65
CA LEU A 53 4.05 7.06 14.95
C LEU A 53 4.75 5.70 14.82
N ILE A 54 4.32 4.89 13.84
CA ILE A 54 4.96 3.60 13.54
C ILE A 54 6.45 3.81 13.21
N ARG A 55 6.75 4.73 12.29
CA ARG A 55 8.13 5.02 11.90
C ARG A 55 8.98 5.56 13.07
N ALA A 56 8.40 6.35 13.97
CA ALA A 56 9.09 6.81 15.17
C ALA A 56 9.47 5.62 16.08
N CYS A 57 8.58 4.63 16.24
CA CYS A 57 8.90 3.37 16.94
C CYS A 57 10.04 2.61 16.25
N LEU A 58 9.94 2.41 14.92
CA LEU A 58 10.93 1.65 14.16
C LEU A 58 12.32 2.31 14.15
N ARG A 59 12.38 3.65 14.24
CA ARG A 59 13.64 4.40 14.37
C ARG A 59 14.15 4.51 15.81
N GLY A 60 13.41 4.01 16.80
CA GLY A 60 13.77 4.10 18.21
C GLY A 60 13.57 5.48 18.85
N GLU A 61 12.87 6.39 18.18
CA GLU A 61 12.55 7.75 18.66
C GLU A 61 11.42 7.73 19.71
N TRP A 62 10.55 6.74 19.64
CA TRP A 62 9.49 6.49 20.61
C TRP A 62 9.45 5.01 20.98
N ARG A 63 9.24 4.70 22.26
CA ARG A 63 9.10 3.31 22.73
C ARG A 63 7.64 3.01 23.02
N ALA A 64 7.08 2.10 22.24
CA ALA A 64 5.77 1.52 22.46
C ALA A 64 5.90 0.02 22.79
N ASP A 65 4.98 -0.49 23.61
CA ASP A 65 4.85 -1.95 23.81
C ASP A 65 4.58 -2.67 22.47
N PRO A 66 5.08 -3.90 22.24
CA PRO A 66 4.86 -4.62 20.98
C PRO A 66 3.39 -4.73 20.56
N MET A 67 2.46 -4.89 21.50
CA MET A 67 1.02 -4.90 21.21
C MET A 67 0.55 -3.53 20.71
N THR A 68 1.07 -2.45 21.29
CA THR A 68 0.75 -1.08 20.83
C THR A 68 1.25 -0.87 19.40
N LEU A 69 2.47 -1.30 19.08
CA LEU A 69 3.01 -1.21 17.72
C LEU A 69 2.17 -2.00 16.72
N GLN A 70 1.76 -3.23 17.07
CA GLN A 70 0.89 -4.05 16.25
C GLN A 70 -0.46 -3.37 15.96
N LEU A 71 -1.09 -2.79 17.00
CA LEU A 71 -2.36 -2.08 16.86
C LEU A 71 -2.22 -0.81 16.01
N LEU A 72 -1.07 -0.11 16.09
CA LEU A 72 -0.79 1.04 15.22
C LEU A 72 -0.71 0.62 13.75
N PHE A 73 -0.02 -0.48 13.42
CA PHE A 73 0.00 -1.02 12.05
C PHE A 73 -1.42 -1.37 11.55
N ALA A 74 -2.23 -2.02 12.40
CA ALA A 74 -3.61 -2.33 12.05
C ALA A 74 -4.46 -1.07 11.83
N ALA A 75 -4.26 -0.03 12.65
CA ALA A 75 -4.95 1.25 12.52
C ALA A 75 -4.51 2.01 11.25
N ASP A 76 -3.22 2.01 10.92
CA ASP A 76 -2.68 2.63 9.70
C ASP A 76 -3.23 1.95 8.45
N ARG A 77 -3.24 0.61 8.42
CA ARG A 77 -3.88 -0.18 7.35
C ARG A 77 -5.35 0.14 7.21
N CYS A 78 -6.10 0.14 8.31
CA CYS A 78 -7.54 0.43 8.29
C CYS A 78 -7.81 1.83 7.72
N HIS A 79 -7.04 2.83 8.15
CA HIS A 79 -7.14 4.18 7.61
C HIS A 79 -6.81 4.21 6.11
N HIS A 80 -5.68 3.64 5.71
CA HIS A 80 -5.21 3.59 4.33
C HIS A 80 -6.19 2.90 3.38
N VAL A 81 -6.79 1.79 3.81
CA VAL A 81 -7.82 1.07 3.06
C VAL A 81 -9.01 1.99 2.77
N ASN A 82 -9.46 2.74 3.77
CA ASN A 82 -10.65 3.59 3.65
C ASN A 82 -10.39 4.88 2.88
N THR A 83 -9.19 5.45 2.98
CA THR A 83 -8.87 6.77 2.40
C THR A 83 -8.17 6.72 1.05
N VAL A 84 -7.45 5.64 0.73
CA VAL A 84 -6.69 5.50 -0.52
C VAL A 84 -7.14 4.29 -1.33
N ILE A 85 -7.10 3.09 -0.74
CA ILE A 85 -7.26 1.85 -1.51
C ILE A 85 -8.67 1.71 -2.05
N LEU A 86 -9.70 1.68 -1.19
CA LEU A 86 -11.09 1.52 -1.63
C LEU A 86 -11.54 2.65 -2.57
N PRO A 87 -11.25 3.95 -2.30
CA PRO A 87 -11.53 5.01 -3.24
C PRO A 87 -10.87 4.81 -4.62
N ALA A 88 -9.60 4.41 -4.68
CA ALA A 88 -8.89 4.16 -5.94
C ALA A 88 -9.51 2.99 -6.72
N LEU A 89 -9.81 1.89 -6.04
CA LEU A 89 -10.45 0.71 -6.63
C LEU A 89 -11.85 1.04 -7.17
N ARG A 90 -12.65 1.80 -6.41
CA ARG A 90 -13.98 2.28 -6.86
C ARG A 90 -13.91 3.22 -8.06
N ALA A 91 -12.82 3.98 -8.19
CA ALA A 91 -12.54 4.84 -9.35
C ALA A 91 -12.00 4.06 -10.58
N GLY A 92 -11.95 2.72 -10.51
CA GLY A 92 -11.47 1.85 -11.58
C GLY A 92 -9.95 1.94 -11.78
N ARG A 93 -9.20 2.31 -10.73
CA ARG A 93 -7.73 2.28 -10.74
C ARG A 93 -7.25 0.96 -10.14
N ALA A 94 -6.17 0.41 -10.67
CA ALA A 94 -5.44 -0.66 -10.00
C ALA A 94 -4.67 -0.08 -8.81
N VAL A 95 -4.51 -0.85 -7.74
CA VAL A 95 -3.71 -0.44 -6.58
C VAL A 95 -2.57 -1.44 -6.39
N VAL A 96 -1.36 -0.92 -6.20
CA VAL A 96 -0.17 -1.70 -5.86
C VAL A 96 0.34 -1.19 -4.51
N THR A 97 0.45 -2.07 -3.53
CA THR A 97 0.93 -1.78 -2.17
C THR A 97 2.22 -2.51 -1.86
#